data_AF-A0A5B2YSE2-F1
#
_entry.id   AF-A0A5B2YSE2-F1
#
_cell.length_a   1.000
_cell.length_b   1.000
_cell.length_c   1.000
_cell.angle_alpha   90.00
_cell.angle_beta   90.00
_cell.angle_gamma   90.00
#
_symmetry.space_group_name_H-M   'P 1'
#
loop_
_entity.id
_entity.type
_entity.pdbx_description
1 polymer ?
#
loop_
_entity_poly.entity_id
_entity_poly.type
_entity_poly.pdbx_seq_one_letter_code
_entity_poly.pdbx_strand_id
1 'polypeptide(L)'
;MKANKVYRSHGKTYIFTEEQLNKATENDISENAIINRMYHGWELEDIINKPIRNITRSGGMSVEPRITKMREERRKKRERKNMKVNIINQKRTYPRVTKSSYYYDLLNHATKHLKAGG
;
A
#
# COMPACT_ATOMS: atom_id res chain seq x y z
N MET A 1 -30.80 6.96 34.68
CA MET A 1 -30.84 6.74 33.22
C MET A 1 -29.46 7.02 32.67
N LYS A 2 -28.86 6.09 31.92
CA LYS A 2 -27.58 6.33 31.23
C LYS A 2 -27.84 7.18 29.98
N ALA A 3 -26.85 7.97 29.58
CA ALA A 3 -26.98 8.90 28.45
C ALA A 3 -27.00 8.15 27.11
N ASN A 4 -27.89 8.56 26.20
CA ASN A 4 -27.92 8.06 24.83
C ASN A 4 -26.63 8.42 24.10
N LYS A 5 -26.12 7.49 23.27
CA LYS A 5 -24.90 7.72 22.50
C LYS A 5 -25.26 8.41 21.18
N VAL A 6 -24.71 9.60 20.96
CA VAL A 6 -24.99 10.41 19.78
C VAL A 6 -23.79 10.38 18.85
N TYR A 7 -24.03 10.03 17.59
CA TYR A 7 -23.02 10.02 16.55
C TYR A 7 -23.43 10.95 15.41
N ARG A 8 -22.45 11.63 14.81
CA ARG A 8 -22.65 12.54 13.67
C ARG A 8 -21.82 12.05 12.50
N SER A 9 -22.47 11.83 11.37
CA SER A 9 -21.79 11.39 10.14
C SER A 9 -22.54 11.88 8.90
N HIS A 10 -21.81 12.43 7.93
CA HIS A 10 -22.35 12.86 6.62
C HIS A 10 -23.62 13.73 6.73
N GLY A 11 -23.65 14.65 7.69
CA GLY A 11 -24.81 15.54 7.91
C GLY A 11 -26.03 14.89 8.56
N LYS A 12 -26.01 13.58 8.83
CA LYS A 12 -27.02 12.87 9.62
C LYS A 12 -26.57 12.73 11.08
N THR A 13 -27.53 12.83 11.99
CA THR A 13 -27.32 12.58 13.43
C THR A 13 -28.03 11.29 13.81
N TYR A 14 -27.29 10.37 14.44
CA TYR A 14 -27.77 9.08 14.87
C TYR A 14 -27.75 9.04 16.40
N ILE A 15 -28.87 8.62 17.00
CA ILE A 15 -29.05 8.55 18.45
C ILE A 15 -29.31 7.09 18.79
N PHE A 16 -28.39 6.46 19.52
CA PHE A 16 -28.50 5.08 19.94
C PHE A 16 -28.88 5.00 21.42
N THR A 17 -29.86 4.16 21.72
CA THR A 17 -30.14 3.72 23.09
C THR A 17 -29.16 2.61 23.49
N GLU A 18 -29.01 2.39 24.80
CA GLU A 18 -28.17 1.30 25.32
C GLU A 18 -28.69 -0.07 24.86
N GLU A 19 -30.00 -0.25 24.79
CA GLU A 19 -30.64 -1.46 24.27
C GLU A 19 -30.27 -1.75 22.80
N GLN A 20 -30.23 -0.72 21.96
CA GLN A 20 -29.84 -0.85 20.56
C GLN A 20 -28.37 -1.22 20.40
N LEU A 21 -27.49 -0.67 21.25
CA LEU A 21 -26.08 -1.03 21.29
C LEU A 21 -25.88 -2.47 21.76
N ASN A 22 -26.60 -2.89 22.80
CA ASN A 22 -26.56 -4.27 23.29
C ASN A 22 -27.05 -5.25 22.20
N LYS A 23 -28.14 -4.92 21.50
CA LYS A 23 -28.63 -5.72 20.37
C LYS A 23 -27.62 -5.79 19.23
N ALA A 24 -26.91 -4.70 18.94
CA ALA A 24 -25.84 -4.71 17.93
C ALA A 24 -24.68 -5.62 18.35
N THR A 25 -24.31 -5.62 19.63
CA THR A 25 -23.27 -6.54 20.15
C THR A 25 -23.72 -8.00 20.14
N GLU A 26 -24.99 -8.29 20.43
CA GLU A 26 -25.57 -9.63 20.29
C GLU A 26 -25.56 -10.13 18.83
N ASN A 27 -25.67 -9.21 17.87
CA ASN A 27 -25.60 -9.49 16.44
C ASN A 27 -24.16 -9.54 15.88
N ASP A 28 -23.14 -9.59 16.73
CA ASP A 28 -21.70 -9.54 16.37
C ASP A 28 -21.30 -8.30 15.55
N ILE A 29 -21.99 -7.17 15.73
CA ILE A 29 -21.69 -5.93 15.04
C ILE A 29 -20.78 -5.08 15.93
N SER A 30 -19.53 -4.93 15.51
CA SER A 30 -18.57 -4.05 16.19
C SER A 30 -18.90 -2.57 16.01
N GLU A 31 -18.43 -1.73 16.94
CA GLU A 31 -18.59 -0.27 16.85
C GLU A 31 -18.01 0.30 15.54
N ASN A 32 -16.89 -0.23 15.06
CA ASN A 32 -16.33 0.16 13.76
C ASN A 32 -17.28 -0.16 12.60
N ALA A 33 -17.99 -1.30 12.65
CA ALA A 33 -18.99 -1.62 11.65
C ALA A 33 -20.18 -0.65 11.70
N ILE A 34 -20.62 -0.24 12.89
CA ILE A 34 -21.65 0.79 13.09
C ILE A 34 -21.21 2.11 12.44
N ILE A 35 -19.99 2.58 12.75
CA ILE A 35 -19.43 3.82 12.20
C ILE A 35 -19.30 3.75 10.67
N ASN A 36 -18.83 2.64 10.11
CA ASN A 36 -18.73 2.47 8.66
C ASN A 36 -20.11 2.50 7.98
N ARG A 37 -21.11 1.82 8.54
CA ARG A 37 -22.48 1.83 7.98
C ARG A 37 -23.08 3.23 8.03
N MET A 38 -22.87 3.94 9.13
CA MET A 38 -23.24 5.35 9.28
C MET A 38 -22.56 6.27 8.26
N TYR A 39 -21.26 6.07 8.02
CA TYR A 39 -20.50 6.80 7.01
C TYR A 39 -21.07 6.59 5.60
N HIS A 40 -21.53 5.38 5.31
CA HIS A 40 -22.23 5.06 4.06
C HIS A 40 -23.71 5.46 4.06
N GLY A 41 -24.20 6.14 5.09
CA GLY A 41 -25.54 6.72 5.14
C GLY A 41 -26.67 5.71 5.38
N TRP A 42 -26.37 4.54 5.94
CA TRP A 42 -27.36 3.50 6.26
C TRP A 42 -28.35 3.99 7.32
N GLU A 43 -29.56 3.46 7.29
CA GLU A 43 -30.58 3.75 8.30
C GLU A 43 -30.31 3.04 9.63
N LEU A 44 -30.75 3.63 10.73
CA LEU A 44 -30.45 3.15 12.10
C LEU A 44 -30.82 1.67 12.32
N GLU A 45 -31.99 1.27 11.84
CA GLU A 45 -32.49 -0.10 11.99
C GLU A 45 -31.66 -1.12 11.20
N ASP A 46 -31.24 -0.74 10.00
CA ASP A 46 -30.33 -1.52 9.15
C ASP A 46 -28.94 -1.66 9.77
N ILE A 47 -28.46 -0.61 10.44
CA ILE A 47 -27.17 -0.58 11.12
C ILE A 47 -27.12 -1.63 12.24
N ILE A 48 -28.23 -1.87 12.93
CA ILE A 48 -28.28 -2.79 14.10
C ILE A 48 -28.63 -4.22 13.69
N ASN A 49 -29.47 -4.42 12.66
CA ASN A 49 -30.01 -5.75 12.36
C ASN A 49 -29.24 -6.50 11.25
N LYS A 50 -28.56 -5.81 10.32
CA LYS A 50 -27.91 -6.51 9.20
C LYS A 50 -26.61 -7.18 9.67
N PRO A 51 -26.41 -8.49 9.48
CA PRO A 51 -25.16 -9.14 9.86
C PRO A 51 -24.01 -8.69 8.96
N ILE A 52 -22.79 -8.63 9.52
CA ILE A 52 -21.60 -8.38 8.72
C ILE A 52 -21.36 -9.63 7.87
N ARG A 53 -21.36 -9.49 6.54
CA ARG A 53 -20.89 -10.56 5.67
C ARG A 53 -19.42 -10.79 5.97
N ASN A 54 -19.14 -11.87 6.71
CA ASN A 54 -17.79 -12.40 6.81
C ASN A 54 -17.40 -12.84 5.40
N ILE A 55 -16.71 -11.95 4.68
CA ILE A 55 -15.91 -12.36 3.54
C ILE A 55 -14.78 -13.18 4.16
N THR A 56 -15.07 -14.43 4.51
CA THR A 56 -14.03 -15.41 4.70
C THR A 56 -13.17 -15.29 3.47
N ARG A 57 -11.89 -15.00 3.64
CA ARG A 57 -10.89 -15.14 2.58
C ARG A 57 -10.73 -16.63 2.18
N SER A 58 -11.77 -17.45 2.34
CA SER A 58 -11.96 -18.80 1.82
C SER A 58 -12.18 -18.81 0.29
N GLY A 59 -11.82 -17.71 -0.37
CA GLY A 59 -11.43 -17.71 -1.77
C GLY A 59 -10.02 -17.18 -1.82
N GLY A 60 -9.05 -17.97 -1.32
CA GLY A 60 -7.72 -17.90 -1.88
C GLY A 60 -7.90 -18.17 -3.37
N MET A 61 -8.08 -17.12 -4.16
CA MET A 61 -8.06 -17.23 -5.61
C MET A 61 -6.74 -17.92 -5.90
N SER A 62 -6.80 -19.18 -6.31
CA SER A 62 -5.84 -19.73 -7.25
C SER A 62 -5.97 -18.84 -8.48
N VAL A 63 -5.32 -17.68 -8.44
CA VAL A 63 -5.11 -16.84 -9.60
C VAL A 63 -4.37 -17.78 -10.53
N GLU A 64 -5.05 -18.30 -11.57
CA GLU A 64 -4.48 -19.25 -12.52
C GLU A 64 -3.04 -18.79 -12.83
N PRO A 65 -2.05 -19.69 -12.85
CA PRO A 65 -0.63 -19.30 -12.95
C PRO A 65 -0.31 -18.42 -14.17
N ARG A 66 -1.22 -18.35 -15.15
CA ARG A 66 -1.16 -17.43 -16.29
C ARG A 66 -1.37 -15.96 -15.91
N ILE A 67 -2.30 -15.66 -15.00
CA ILE A 67 -2.60 -14.29 -14.55
C ILE A 67 -1.47 -13.76 -13.65
N THR A 68 -0.85 -14.63 -12.83
CA THR A 68 0.33 -14.25 -12.02
C THR A 68 1.55 -13.96 -12.90
N LYS A 69 1.84 -14.80 -13.89
CA LYS A 69 2.93 -14.57 -14.87
C LYS A 69 2.73 -13.27 -15.66
N MET A 70 1.54 -13.02 -16.19
CA MET A 70 1.24 -11.78 -16.92
C MET A 70 1.38 -10.54 -16.02
N ARG A 71 0.99 -10.64 -14.74
CA ARG A 71 1.14 -9.54 -13.77
C ARG A 71 2.60 -9.29 -13.41
N GLU A 72 3.40 -10.33 -13.21
CA GLU A 72 4.84 -10.22 -12.99
C GLU A 72 5.57 -9.62 -14.20
N GLU A 73 5.23 -10.04 -15.42
CA GLU A 73 5.80 -9.46 -16.64
C GLU A 73 5.48 -7.97 -16.76
N ARG A 74 4.23 -7.59 -16.49
CA ARG A 74 3.84 -6.17 -16.44
C ARG A 74 4.62 -5.41 -15.38
N ARG A 75 4.87 -6.00 -14.20
CA ARG A 75 5.70 -5.39 -13.14
C ARG A 75 7.15 -5.21 -13.60
N LYS A 76 7.80 -6.26 -14.11
CA LYS A 76 9.18 -6.21 -14.64
C LYS A 76 9.31 -5.20 -15.78
N LYS A 77 8.30 -5.06 -16.65
CA LYS A 77 8.28 -4.06 -17.72
C LYS A 77 8.27 -2.63 -17.18
N ARG A 78 7.50 -2.35 -16.12
CA ARG A 78 7.48 -1.04 -15.44
C ARG A 78 8.81 -0.74 -14.77
N GLU A 79 9.38 -1.71 -14.05
CA GLU A 79 10.70 -1.57 -13.40
C GLU A 79 11.79 -1.24 -14.42
N ARG A 80 11.83 -1.97 -15.54
CA ARG A 80 12.76 -1.69 -16.65
C ARG A 80 12.58 -0.28 -17.21
N LYS A 81 11.34 0.20 -17.37
CA LYS A 81 11.07 1.55 -17.84
C LYS A 81 11.58 2.60 -16.84
N ASN A 82 11.31 2.41 -15.55
CA ASN A 82 11.78 3.30 -14.49
C ASN A 82 13.31 3.33 -14.40
N MET A 83 13.98 2.17 -14.51
CA MET A 83 15.45 2.11 -14.57
C MET A 83 16.01 2.90 -15.76
N LYS A 84 15.41 2.78 -16.96
CA LYS A 84 15.85 3.56 -18.13
C LYS A 84 15.72 5.06 -17.88
N VAL A 85 14.60 5.51 -17.30
CA VAL A 85 14.39 6.92 -16.95
C VAL A 85 15.42 7.40 -15.94
N ASN A 86 15.71 6.60 -14.90
CA ASN A 86 16.73 6.95 -13.91
C ASN A 86 18.13 7.08 -14.54
N ILE A 87 18.52 6.15 -15.44
CA ILE A 87 19.80 6.23 -16.15
C ILE A 87 19.87 7.50 -17.02
N ILE A 88 18.79 7.85 -17.72
CA ILE A 88 18.73 9.06 -18.54
C ILE A 88 18.87 10.31 -17.67
N ASN A 89 18.15 10.37 -16.55
CA ASN A 89 18.22 11.49 -15.62
C ASN A 89 19.61 11.61 -15.00
N GLN A 90 20.24 10.50 -14.60
CA GLN A 90 21.61 10.49 -14.08
C GLN A 90 22.61 11.06 -15.10
N LYS A 91 22.49 10.69 -16.38
CA LYS A 91 23.32 11.23 -17.47
C LYS A 91 23.07 12.72 -17.76
N ARG A 92 21.87 13.24 -17.45
CA ARG A 92 21.53 14.66 -17.57
C ARG A 92 22.07 15.47 -16.40
N THR A 93 21.93 14.95 -15.17
CA THR A 93 22.37 15.62 -13.94
C THR A 93 23.88 15.67 -13.82
N TYR A 94 24.57 14.59 -14.21
CA TYR A 94 26.02 14.50 -14.11
C TYR A 94 26.64 14.39 -15.51
N PRO A 95 27.37 15.42 -15.98
CA PRO A 95 28.03 15.36 -17.28
C PRO A 95 29.06 14.23 -17.29
N ARG A 96 29.28 13.65 -18.46
CA ARG A 96 30.26 12.57 -18.64
C ARG A 96 31.66 13.11 -18.37
N VAL A 97 32.22 12.80 -17.19
CA VAL A 97 33.60 13.19 -16.85
C VAL A 97 34.56 12.27 -17.59
N THR A 98 35.42 12.83 -18.43
CA THR A 98 36.57 12.12 -18.99
C THR A 98 37.63 12.00 -17.91
N LYS A 99 38.18 10.80 -17.70
CA LYS A 99 39.30 10.61 -16.78
C LYS A 99 40.46 11.50 -17.24
N SER A 100 40.98 12.32 -16.33
CA SER A 100 42.12 13.19 -16.63
C SER A 100 43.37 12.34 -16.90
N SER A 101 44.31 12.87 -17.69
CA SER A 101 45.63 12.23 -17.87
C SER A 101 46.26 11.92 -16.51
N TYR A 102 46.18 12.89 -15.59
CA TYR A 102 46.68 12.78 -14.22
C TYR A 102 46.13 11.58 -13.44
N TYR A 103 44.86 11.20 -13.66
CA TYR A 103 44.28 10.01 -13.04
C TYR A 103 44.99 8.73 -13.52
N TYR A 104 45.31 8.63 -14.81
CA TYR A 104 46.05 7.47 -15.34
C TYR A 104 47.50 7.47 -14.87
N ASP A 105 48.12 8.64 -14.76
CA ASP A 105 49.49 8.77 -14.24
C ASP A 105 49.57 8.29 -12.79
N LEU A 106 48.62 8.70 -11.94
CA LEU A 106 48.50 8.21 -10.56
C LEU A 106 48.22 6.71 -10.50
N LEU A 107 47.31 6.20 -11.34
CA LEU A 107 46.97 4.78 -11.37
C LEU A 107 48.17 3.93 -11.81
N ASN A 108 48.89 4.37 -12.84
CA ASN A 108 50.08 3.69 -13.34
C ASN A 108 51.20 3.74 -12.30
N HIS A 109 51.40 4.86 -11.62
CA HIS A 109 52.35 4.97 -10.52
C HIS A 109 52.00 4.02 -9.37
N ALA A 110 50.75 4.02 -8.92
CA ALA A 110 50.28 3.17 -7.84
C ALA A 110 50.37 1.68 -8.19
N THR A 111 50.12 1.29 -9.44
CA THR A 111 50.16 -0.11 -9.90
C THR A 111 51.52 -0.56 -10.44
N LYS A 112 52.52 0.32 -10.45
CA LYS A 112 53.86 0.05 -10.99
C LYS A 112 54.53 -1.14 -10.30
N HIS A 113 54.39 -1.26 -8.98
CA HIS A 113 54.98 -2.34 -8.20
C HIS A 113 54.37 -3.72 -8.52
N LEU A 114 53.09 -3.77 -8.92
CA LEU A 114 52.41 -5.01 -9.31
C LEU A 114 52.89 -5.53 -10.67
N LYS A 115 53.39 -4.64 -11.55
CA LYS A 115 53.89 -4.99 -12.89
C LYS A 115 55.36 -5.41 -12.91
N ALA A 116 56.13 -5.13 -11.85
CA ALA A 116 57.56 -5.38 -11.79
C ALA A 116 57.94 -6.70 -11.10
N GLY A 117 56.95 -7.48 -10.65
CA GLY A 117 57.15 -8.75 -9.92
C GLY A 117 56.55 -9.97 -10.63
N GLY A 118 56.52 -9.97 -11.96
CA GLY A 118 56.10 -11.10 -12.79
C GLY A 118 57.21 -11.54 -13.73
#